data_AF-A0A6N7Y8U1-F1
#
_entry.id   AF-A0A6N7Y8U1-F1
#
_cell.length_a   1.000
_cell.length_b   1.000
_cell.length_c   1.000
_cell.angle_alpha   90.00
_cell.angle_beta   90.00
_cell.angle_gamma   90.00
#
_symmetry.space_group_name_H-M   'P 1'
#
loop_
_entity.id
_entity.type
_entity.pdbx_description
1 polymer ?
#
loop_
_entity_poly.entity_id
_entity_poly.type
_entity_poly.pdbx_seq_one_letter_code
_entity_poly.pdbx_strand_id
1 'polypeptide(L)'
;MGSLPLNKKIDYQAALNLIRTREGFDFAGLAFYEQENQVSPIKWHYVSGNLNNRYKLIVLRKGKGLAGNVMKTGKRMIIEDVNQILLPSEKHKYPIVLTELLTAMVAIPLWYNRQVYGVLLLGQRDGNPLPLAHGDISIADVLGIFKEED
;
A
#
# COMPACT_ATOMS: atom_id res chain seq x y z
N MET A 1 26.03 0.38 7.12
CA MET A 1 24.76 0.02 6.43
C MET A 1 23.82 1.18 6.63
N GLY A 2 23.67 2.02 5.61
CA GLY A 2 23.01 3.32 5.72
C GLY A 2 21.53 3.15 6.01
N SER A 3 21.07 3.79 7.08
CA SER A 3 19.65 3.97 7.38
C SER A 3 18.95 4.58 6.17
N LEU A 4 17.72 4.14 5.93
CA LEU A 4 16.84 4.87 5.04
C LEU A 4 16.03 5.80 5.94
N PRO A 5 16.45 7.06 6.18
CA PRO A 5 15.47 8.00 6.65
C PRO A 5 14.40 8.00 5.56
N LEU A 6 13.13 7.82 5.93
CA LEU A 6 12.06 8.38 5.11
C LEU A 6 12.59 9.70 4.61
N ASN A 7 12.81 9.82 3.29
CA ASN A 7 13.66 10.88 2.78
C ASN A 7 12.99 12.18 3.24
N LYS A 8 13.59 12.89 4.20
CA LYS A 8 12.95 14.06 4.81
C LYS A 8 12.68 15.16 3.78
N LYS A 9 13.23 15.03 2.56
CA LYS A 9 12.97 15.90 1.42
C LYS A 9 11.69 15.52 0.63
N ILE A 10 11.20 14.29 0.75
CA ILE A 10 9.96 13.85 0.09
C ILE A 10 8.80 14.05 1.06
N ASP A 11 7.84 14.86 0.66
CA ASP A 11 6.54 14.92 1.32
C ASP A 11 5.70 13.72 0.83
N TYR A 12 5.81 12.61 1.57
CA TYR A 12 5.07 11.38 1.26
C TYR A 12 3.56 11.56 1.26
N GLN A 13 3.02 12.49 2.06
CA GLN A 13 1.59 12.73 2.11
C GLN A 13 1.13 13.47 0.85
N ALA A 14 1.86 14.51 0.42
CA ALA A 14 1.57 15.23 -0.81
C ALA A 14 1.72 14.32 -2.04
N ALA A 15 2.79 13.52 -2.08
CA ALA A 15 3.03 12.51 -3.11
C ALA A 15 1.88 11.49 -3.20
N LEU A 16 1.45 10.94 -2.06
CA LEU A 16 0.35 9.97 -2.02
C LEU A 16 -0.99 10.58 -2.46
N ASN A 17 -1.25 11.83 -2.06
CA ASN A 17 -2.43 12.56 -2.50
C ASN A 17 -2.44 12.74 -4.03
N LEU A 18 -1.29 13.13 -4.61
CA LEU A 18 -1.14 13.32 -6.05
C LEU A 18 -1.34 12.02 -6.82
N ILE A 19 -0.71 10.92 -6.40
CA ILE A 19 -0.89 9.61 -7.05
C ILE A 19 -2.37 9.23 -7.02
N ARG A 20 -3.01 9.31 -5.85
CA ARG A 20 -4.41 8.90 -5.71
C ARG A 20 -5.32 9.68 -6.66
N THR A 21 -5.19 11.01 -6.73
CA THR A 21 -6.05 11.85 -7.57
C THR A 21 -5.73 11.71 -9.06
N ARG A 22 -4.45 11.64 -9.42
CA ARG A 22 -4.00 11.50 -10.81
C ARG A 22 -4.43 10.17 -11.42
N GLU A 23 -4.30 9.09 -10.66
CA GLU A 23 -4.63 7.74 -11.12
C GLU A 23 -6.13 7.40 -10.95
N GLY A 24 -6.93 8.25 -10.29
CA GLY A 24 -8.38 8.09 -10.19
C GLY A 24 -8.84 7.04 -9.17
N PHE A 25 -8.17 6.97 -8.01
CA PHE A 25 -8.52 6.04 -6.93
C PHE A 25 -9.28 6.71 -5.77
N ASP A 26 -10.19 5.97 -5.14
CA ASP A 26 -10.93 6.41 -3.96
C ASP A 26 -10.05 6.47 -2.70
N PHE A 27 -9.05 5.59 -2.62
CA PHE A 27 -8.17 5.44 -1.47
C PHE A 27 -6.73 5.19 -1.88
N ALA A 28 -5.79 5.71 -1.10
CA ALA A 28 -4.39 5.30 -1.18
C ALA A 28 -3.75 5.18 0.21
N GLY A 29 -2.76 4.31 0.35
CA GLY A 29 -2.03 4.09 1.59
C GLY A 29 -0.56 3.76 1.36
N LEU A 30 0.32 4.23 2.24
CA LEU A 30 1.72 3.82 2.30
C LEU A 30 1.99 3.07 3.60
N ALA A 31 2.47 1.84 3.47
CA ALA A 31 2.91 1.02 4.59
C ALA A 31 4.42 0.88 4.62
N PHE A 32 5.01 1.04 5.81
CA PHE A 32 6.43 0.85 6.09
C PHE A 32 6.61 0.08 7.40
N TYR A 33 7.82 -0.36 7.68
CA TYR A 33 8.19 -0.79 9.02
C TYR A 33 8.18 0.41 9.98
N GLU A 34 7.66 0.23 11.19
CA GLU A 34 7.59 1.30 12.22
C GLU A 34 8.99 1.73 12.69
N GLN A 35 9.94 0.80 12.68
CA GLN A 35 11.37 1.02 12.90
C GLN A 35 12.14 0.36 11.77
N GLU A 36 13.35 0.84 11.47
CA GLU A 36 14.22 0.31 10.40
C GLU A 36 14.82 -1.08 10.73
N ASN A 37 14.00 -2.04 11.16
CA ASN A 37 14.37 -3.43 11.36
C ASN A 37 13.26 -4.34 10.84
N GLN A 38 13.62 -5.46 10.21
CA GLN A 38 12.62 -6.36 9.59
C GLN A 38 11.72 -7.10 10.60
N VAL A 39 12.06 -7.02 11.89
CA VAL A 39 11.28 -7.57 13.01
C VAL A 39 10.19 -6.59 13.45
N SER A 40 10.32 -5.32 13.08
CA SER A 40 9.40 -4.24 13.42
C SER A 40 8.03 -4.52 12.82
N PRO A 41 6.94 -4.12 13.50
CA PRO A 41 5.63 -4.14 12.87
C PRO A 41 5.59 -3.26 11.63
N ILE A 42 4.78 -3.68 10.65
CA ILE A 42 4.41 -2.87 9.49
C ILE A 42 3.15 -2.08 9.84
N LYS A 43 3.15 -0.78 9.59
CA LYS A 43 2.02 0.13 9.82
C LYS A 43 1.72 0.96 8.58
N TRP A 44 0.48 1.41 8.46
CA TRP A 44 0.07 2.40 7.46
C TRP A 44 0.44 3.80 7.98
N HIS A 45 1.54 4.36 7.49
CA HIS A 45 2.08 5.64 7.96
C HIS A 45 1.36 6.82 7.32
N TYR A 46 1.00 6.70 6.04
CA TYR A 46 0.30 7.73 5.27
C TYR A 46 -0.91 7.11 4.60
N VAL A 47 -2.00 7.87 4.53
CA VAL A 47 -3.20 7.51 3.78
C VAL A 47 -3.77 8.73 3.10
N SER A 48 -4.51 8.52 2.01
CA SER A 48 -5.22 9.56 1.28
C SER A 48 -6.62 9.08 0.93
N GLY A 49 -7.62 9.94 1.09
CA GLY A 49 -9.03 9.59 0.86
C GLY A 49 -9.58 8.57 1.87
N ASN A 50 -9.01 8.51 3.09
CA ASN A 50 -9.46 7.59 4.13
C ASN A 50 -10.83 8.00 4.71
N LEU A 51 -11.71 7.04 4.97
CA LEU A 51 -13.02 7.27 5.57
C LEU A 51 -12.94 7.56 7.07
N ASN A 52 -11.91 7.03 7.72
CA ASN A 52 -11.74 7.12 9.17
C ASN A 52 -10.27 6.95 9.57
N ASN A 53 -9.99 7.03 10.86
CA ASN A 53 -8.64 6.90 11.40
C ASN A 53 -8.32 5.50 11.97
N ARG A 54 -9.17 4.49 11.77
CA ARG A 54 -8.96 3.14 12.34
C ARG A 54 -7.76 2.42 11.73
N TYR A 55 -7.31 2.83 10.54
CA TYR A 55 -6.07 2.32 9.93
C TYR A 55 -4.86 2.46 10.86
N LYS A 56 -4.85 3.46 11.76
CA LYS A 56 -3.76 3.70 12.73
C LYS A 56 -3.62 2.57 13.76
N LEU A 57 -4.69 1.80 13.99
CA LEU A 57 -4.69 0.65 14.90
C LEU A 57 -4.16 -0.62 14.22
N ILE A 58 -3.97 -0.61 12.90
CA ILE A 58 -3.52 -1.78 12.15
C ILE A 58 -2.02 -1.98 12.40
N VAL A 59 -1.68 -3.14 12.94
CA VAL A 59 -0.31 -3.59 13.17
C VAL A 59 -0.12 -4.93 12.46
N LEU A 60 0.78 -4.97 11.47
CA LEU A 60 1.02 -6.15 10.64
C LEU A 60 2.43 -6.71 10.88
N ARG A 61 2.60 -8.00 10.61
CA ARG A 61 3.92 -8.65 10.53
C ARG A 61 4.24 -8.97 9.07
N LYS A 62 5.52 -9.15 8.73
CA LYS A 62 5.93 -9.62 7.40
C LYS A 62 5.20 -10.94 7.07
N GLY A 63 4.62 -11.03 5.87
CA GLY A 63 3.80 -12.15 5.41
C GLY A 63 2.39 -12.23 6.02
N LYS A 64 1.87 -11.16 6.64
CA LYS A 64 0.51 -11.09 7.17
C LYS A 64 -0.24 -9.87 6.63
N GLY A 65 -1.48 -10.09 6.19
CA GLY A 65 -2.30 -9.10 5.53
C GLY A 65 -1.70 -8.62 4.21
N LEU A 66 -2.30 -7.57 3.63
CA LEU A 66 -1.95 -7.10 2.30
C LEU A 66 -0.49 -6.61 2.22
N ALA A 67 -0.14 -5.62 3.05
CA ALA A 67 1.19 -5.05 3.06
C ALA A 67 2.25 -6.08 3.46
N GLY A 68 1.98 -6.91 4.47
CA GLY A 68 2.93 -7.95 4.88
C GLY A 68 3.20 -8.97 3.79
N ASN A 69 2.19 -9.37 3.02
CA ASN A 69 2.36 -10.31 1.90
C ASN A 69 3.21 -9.69 0.78
N VAL A 70 2.91 -8.48 0.35
CA VAL A 70 3.70 -7.77 -0.69
C VAL A 70 5.14 -7.54 -0.23
N MET A 71 5.36 -7.15 1.02
CA MET A 71 6.71 -7.03 1.62
C MET A 71 7.48 -8.35 1.65
N LYS A 72 6.79 -9.49 1.73
CA LYS A 72 7.41 -10.82 1.74
C LYS A 72 7.76 -11.29 0.34
N THR A 73 6.86 -11.09 -0.62
CA THR A 73 7.00 -11.61 -1.98
C THR A 73 7.78 -10.68 -2.90
N GLY A 74 7.79 -9.37 -2.61
CA GLY A 74 8.30 -8.36 -3.52
C GLY A 74 7.52 -8.27 -4.83
N LYS A 75 6.28 -8.78 -4.85
CA LYS A 75 5.42 -8.81 -6.03
C LYS A 75 4.15 -8.04 -5.78
N ARG A 76 3.66 -7.37 -6.83
CA ARG A 76 2.35 -6.71 -6.82
C ARG A 76 1.22 -7.70 -6.52
N MET A 77 0.17 -7.20 -5.89
CA MET A 77 -1.07 -7.93 -5.65
C MET A 77 -2.22 -7.09 -6.20
N ILE A 78 -2.96 -7.65 -7.16
CA ILE A 78 -4.11 -7.01 -7.80
C ILE A 78 -5.36 -7.80 -7.41
N ILE A 79 -6.38 -7.10 -6.93
CA ILE A 79 -7.70 -7.66 -6.62
C ILE A 79 -8.74 -6.79 -7.28
N GLU A 80 -9.33 -7.27 -8.37
CA GLU A 80 -10.37 -6.55 -9.13
C GLU A 80 -11.73 -6.59 -8.42
N ASP A 81 -12.02 -7.68 -7.70
CA ASP A 81 -13.22 -7.81 -6.86
C ASP A 81 -12.87 -8.57 -5.58
N VAL A 82 -12.90 -7.84 -4.47
CA VAL A 82 -12.65 -8.37 -3.12
C VAL A 82 -13.63 -9.47 -2.74
N ASN A 83 -14.89 -9.42 -3.17
CA ASN A 83 -15.90 -10.42 -2.82
C ASN A 83 -15.72 -11.73 -3.57
N GLN A 84 -15.11 -11.69 -4.77
CA GLN A 84 -14.82 -12.89 -5.55
C GLN A 84 -13.53 -13.57 -5.07
N ILE A 85 -12.53 -12.79 -4.68
CA ILE A 85 -11.21 -13.31 -4.31
C ILE A 85 -11.12 -13.67 -2.83
N LEU A 86 -11.70 -12.88 -1.94
CA LEU A 86 -11.61 -13.09 -0.50
C LEU A 86 -12.91 -13.67 0.05
N LEU A 87 -12.83 -14.90 0.55
CA LEU A 87 -13.92 -15.49 1.31
C LEU A 87 -14.26 -14.59 2.52
N PRO A 88 -15.54 -14.53 2.96
CA PRO A 88 -15.93 -13.72 4.11
C PRO A 88 -15.09 -14.03 5.37
N SER A 89 -14.75 -15.30 5.59
CA SER A 89 -13.90 -15.77 6.69
C SER A 89 -12.44 -15.32 6.57
N GLU A 90 -12.01 -14.77 5.44
CA GLU A 90 -10.63 -14.33 5.22
C GLU A 90 -10.46 -12.82 5.22
N LYS A 91 -11.56 -12.05 5.11
CA LYS A 91 -11.50 -10.59 5.10
C LYS A 91 -10.86 -10.02 6.37
N HIS A 92 -11.01 -10.68 7.51
CA HIS A 92 -10.35 -10.29 8.76
C HIS A 92 -8.82 -10.34 8.69
N LYS A 93 -8.24 -11.09 7.74
CA LYS A 93 -6.79 -11.15 7.49
C LYS A 93 -6.29 -9.87 6.82
N TYR A 94 -7.19 -9.06 6.24
CA TYR A 94 -6.89 -7.84 5.49
C TYR A 94 -7.60 -6.63 6.14
N PRO A 95 -7.17 -6.19 7.33
CA PRO A 95 -7.91 -5.19 8.10
C PRO A 95 -8.09 -3.85 7.37
N ILE A 96 -7.15 -3.44 6.51
CA ILE A 96 -7.27 -2.19 5.74
C ILE A 96 -8.46 -2.22 4.77
N VAL A 97 -8.74 -3.38 4.16
CA VAL A 97 -9.88 -3.60 3.26
C VAL A 97 -11.18 -3.39 4.02
N LEU A 98 -11.26 -3.90 5.25
CA LEU A 98 -12.44 -3.76 6.10
C LEU A 98 -12.63 -2.34 6.64
N THR A 99 -11.57 -1.71 7.14
CA THR A 99 -11.68 -0.36 7.74
C THR A 99 -11.99 0.72 6.72
N GLU A 100 -11.54 0.52 5.48
CA GLU A 100 -11.71 1.48 4.38
C GLU A 100 -12.74 1.04 3.35
N LEU A 101 -13.47 -0.07 3.57
CA LEU A 101 -14.53 -0.57 2.70
C LEU A 101 -14.08 -0.76 1.24
N LEU A 102 -12.86 -1.26 1.03
CA LEU A 102 -12.30 -1.43 -0.32
C LEU A 102 -12.99 -2.61 -1.04
N THR A 103 -13.37 -2.39 -2.29
CA THR A 103 -14.00 -3.40 -3.17
C THR A 103 -13.07 -3.88 -4.27
N ALA A 104 -12.09 -3.06 -4.67
CA ALA A 104 -11.01 -3.43 -5.57
C ALA A 104 -9.71 -2.73 -5.14
N MET A 105 -8.54 -3.30 -5.42
CA MET A 105 -7.26 -2.70 -5.04
C MET A 105 -6.05 -3.23 -5.81
N VAL A 106 -4.99 -2.42 -5.82
CA VAL A 106 -3.63 -2.77 -6.24
C VAL A 106 -2.67 -2.45 -5.10
N ALA A 107 -1.83 -3.41 -4.73
CA ALA A 107 -0.74 -3.23 -3.78
C ALA A 107 0.61 -3.46 -4.47
N ILE A 108 1.50 -2.47 -4.41
CA ILE A 108 2.74 -2.38 -5.16
C ILE A 108 3.93 -2.34 -4.19
N PRO A 109 4.96 -3.20 -4.36
CA PRO A 109 6.15 -3.16 -3.54
C PRO A 109 6.99 -1.90 -3.84
N LEU A 110 7.52 -1.27 -2.79
CA LEU A 110 8.45 -0.14 -2.91
C LEU A 110 9.87 -0.64 -2.73
N TRP A 111 10.62 -0.79 -3.82
CA TRP A 111 12.00 -1.28 -3.81
C TRP A 111 13.00 -0.13 -3.66
N TYR A 112 14.02 -0.37 -2.83
CA TYR A 112 15.22 0.45 -2.76
C TYR A 112 16.42 -0.44 -2.42
N ASN A 113 17.54 -0.26 -3.11
CA ASN A 113 18.78 -1.04 -2.90
C ASN A 113 18.55 -2.56 -2.72
N ARG A 114 17.80 -3.19 -3.65
CA ARG A 114 17.50 -4.63 -3.63
C ARG A 114 16.67 -5.15 -2.47
N GLN A 115 15.97 -4.26 -1.78
CA GLN A 115 15.11 -4.62 -0.67
C GLN A 115 13.75 -3.94 -0.82
N VAL A 116 12.68 -4.65 -0.47
CA VAL A 116 11.34 -4.07 -0.34
C VAL A 116 11.25 -3.34 0.99
N TYR A 117 11.06 -2.03 0.92
CA TYR A 117 11.01 -1.14 2.09
C TYR A 117 9.59 -0.81 2.54
N GLY A 118 8.64 -0.85 1.61
CA GLY A 118 7.26 -0.51 1.89
C GLY A 118 6.30 -1.00 0.83
N VAL A 119 5.05 -0.60 0.97
CA VAL A 119 3.97 -0.93 0.06
C VAL A 119 3.13 0.30 -0.20
N LEU A 120 2.91 0.59 -1.48
CA LEU A 120 1.84 1.48 -1.93
C LEU A 120 0.57 0.65 -2.13
N LEU A 121 -0.53 1.11 -1.57
CA LEU A 121 -1.87 0.58 -1.80
C LEU A 121 -2.71 1.63 -2.50
N LEU A 122 -3.42 1.24 -3.56
CA LEU A 122 -4.43 2.03 -4.24
C LEU A 122 -5.72 1.21 -4.24
N GLY A 123 -6.83 1.80 -3.82
CA GLY A 123 -8.09 1.09 -3.60
C GLY A 123 -9.30 1.86 -4.10
N GLN A 124 -10.30 1.10 -4.53
CA GLN A 124 -11.62 1.57 -4.94
C GLN A 124 -12.70 1.10 -3.97
N ARG A 125 -13.81 1.82 -3.92
CA ARG A 125 -14.98 1.51 -3.09
C ARG A 125 -16.23 1.37 -3.95
N ASP A 126 -17.33 0.98 -3.31
CA ASP A 126 -18.68 0.98 -3.90
C ASP A 126 -18.80 0.23 -5.24
N GLY A 127 -17.93 -0.77 -5.45
CA GLY A 127 -17.90 -1.56 -6.69
C GLY A 127 -17.24 -0.86 -7.88
N ASN A 128 -16.60 0.30 -7.67
CA ASN A 128 -15.83 0.96 -8.71
C ASN A 128 -14.71 0.03 -9.21
N PRO A 129 -14.54 -0.13 -10.54
CA PRO A 129 -13.47 -0.93 -11.10
C PRO A 129 -12.11 -0.25 -10.90
N LEU A 130 -11.04 -1.04 -10.97
CA LEU A 130 -9.70 -0.49 -11.09
C LEU A 130 -9.58 0.34 -12.38
N PRO A 131 -8.93 1.52 -12.35
CA PRO A 131 -8.65 2.31 -13.55
C PRO A 131 -7.92 1.46 -14.61
N LEU A 132 -8.17 1.68 -15.91
CA LEU A 132 -7.62 0.82 -16.98
C LEU A 132 -6.09 0.71 -16.98
N ALA A 133 -5.38 1.76 -16.56
CA ALA A 133 -3.91 1.80 -16.49
C ALA A 133 -3.34 1.27 -15.15
N HIS A 134 -4.12 0.58 -14.33
CA HIS A 134 -3.70 0.15 -12.99
C HIS A 134 -2.51 -0.82 -12.97
N GLY A 135 -2.22 -1.48 -14.09
CA GLY A 135 -1.05 -2.35 -14.25
C GLY A 135 0.27 -1.61 -14.51
N ASP A 136 0.21 -0.35 -14.96
CA ASP A 136 1.38 0.40 -15.45
C ASP A 136 1.65 1.66 -14.61
N ILE A 137 1.15 1.71 -13.37
CA ILE A 137 1.25 2.89 -12.51
C ILE A 137 2.73 3.19 -12.22
N SER A 138 3.30 4.22 -12.83
CA SER A 138 4.65 4.67 -12.48
C SER A 138 4.66 5.41 -11.14
N ILE A 139 5.33 4.83 -10.15
CA ILE A 139 5.60 5.47 -8.86
C ILE A 139 6.93 6.23 -8.82
N ALA A 140 7.83 5.99 -9.78
CA ALA A 140 9.20 6.51 -9.77
C ALA A 140 9.22 8.05 -9.81
N ASP A 141 8.30 8.64 -10.57
CA ASP A 141 8.24 10.09 -10.78
C ASP A 141 7.75 10.86 -9.53
N VAL A 142 7.11 10.17 -8.58
CA VAL A 142 6.43 10.81 -7.43
C VAL A 142 7.01 10.37 -6.09
N LEU A 143 7.40 9.10 -5.96
CA LEU A 143 8.05 8.56 -4.77
C LEU A 143 9.58 8.52 -4.91
N GLY A 144 10.12 9.06 -6.01
CA GLY A 144 11.52 9.41 -6.23
C GLY A 144 12.46 8.20 -6.25
N ILE A 145 12.96 7.83 -5.08
CA ILE A 145 14.01 6.80 -4.91
C ILE A 145 13.50 5.37 -5.03
N PHE A 146 12.18 5.18 -4.94
CA PHE A 146 11.56 3.86 -4.98
C PHE A 146 11.29 3.42 -6.41
N LYS A 147 11.60 2.16 -6.69
CA LYS A 147 11.26 1.47 -7.94
C LYS A 147 10.21 0.40 -7.69
N GLU A 148 9.56 -0.06 -8.75
CA GLU A 148 8.63 -1.20 -8.68
C GLU A 148 9.34 -2.56 -8.67
N GLU A 149 10.58 -2.59 -9.15
CA GLU A 149 11.41 -3.79 -9.30
C GLU A 149 12.85 -3.47 -8.88
N ASP A 150 13.64 -4.51 -8.59
CA ASP A 150 15.05 -4.42 -8.18
C ASP A 150 15.98 -3.90 -9.29
#